data_AF-A0A350H768-F1
#
_entry.id   AF-A0A350H768-F1
#
_cell.length_a   1.000
_cell.length_b   1.000
_cell.length_c   1.000
_cell.angle_alpha   90.00
_cell.angle_beta   90.00
_cell.angle_gamma   90.00
#
_symmetry.space_group_name_H-M   'P 1'
#
loop_
_entity.id
_entity.type
_entity.pdbx_description
1 polymer ?
#
loop_
_entity_poly.entity_id
_entity_poly.type
_entity_poly.pdbx_seq_one_letter_code
_entity_poly.pdbx_strand_id
1 'polypeptide(L)'
;MEKEKLIKSYTWIIKIYMYFICASVIGWIYEVLIVMFENHNGFQNRGMLAGPYLPIYGFGMWILMITVNPIRNMKLNKISSLSKTMEFIIKLILAFIAAFVITTLVELIGSYMINPTSWDNGPWYYGVEEGYKINFQGRIALKSSLRFGAGSLVLIYVLQPLIDIFSRKKKLFTIVSSALLIVFLIDCIMTFIL
;
A
#
# COMPACT_ATOMS: atom_id res chain seq x y z
N MET A 1 19.89 25.80 -14.82
CA MET A 1 19.54 24.45 -15.32
C MET A 1 19.86 23.34 -14.32
N GLU A 2 21.06 23.26 -13.74
CA GLU A 2 21.45 22.19 -12.79
C GLU A 2 20.74 22.29 -11.43
N LYS A 3 20.66 23.49 -10.85
CA LYS A 3 19.94 23.77 -9.59
C LYS A 3 18.45 23.36 -9.65
N GLU A 4 17.80 23.57 -10.79
CA GLU A 4 16.40 23.19 -10.98
C GLU A 4 16.22 21.67 -11.10
N LYS A 5 17.16 20.97 -11.76
CA LYS A 5 17.17 19.50 -11.80
C LYS A 5 17.35 18.92 -10.40
N LEU A 6 18.25 19.49 -9.60
CA LEU A 6 18.48 19.09 -8.20
C LEU A 6 17.22 19.28 -7.34
N ILE A 7 16.56 20.45 -7.44
CA ILE A 7 15.32 20.73 -6.68
C ILE A 7 14.20 19.76 -7.08
N LYS A 8 14.07 19.45 -8.38
CA LYS A 8 13.08 18.47 -8.87
C LYS A 8 13.37 17.08 -8.33
N SER A 9 14.63 16.64 -8.38
CA SER A 9 15.06 15.34 -7.86
C SER A 9 14.78 15.21 -6.35
N TYR A 10 15.19 16.21 -5.57
CA TYR A 10 14.95 16.25 -4.13
C TYR A 10 13.45 16.17 -3.77
N THR A 11 12.62 16.95 -4.46
CA THR A 11 11.16 16.94 -4.22
C THR A 11 10.55 15.58 -4.56
N TRP A 12 11.07 14.90 -5.59
CA TRP A 12 10.61 13.57 -5.99
C TRP A 12 10.96 12.50 -4.95
N ILE A 13 12.17 12.52 -4.39
CA ILE A 13 12.58 11.60 -3.33
C ILE A 13 11.67 11.75 -2.10
N ILE A 14 11.40 12.99 -1.67
CA ILE A 14 10.51 13.24 -0.54
C ILE A 14 9.11 12.68 -0.81
N LYS A 15 8.58 12.85 -2.03
CA LYS A 15 7.28 12.28 -2.40
C LYS A 15 7.25 10.77 -2.29
N ILE A 16 8.27 10.08 -2.80
CA ILE A 16 8.37 8.62 -2.71
C ILE A 16 8.37 8.15 -1.27
N TYR A 17 9.15 8.83 -0.41
CA TYR A 17 9.14 8.57 1.02
C TYR A 17 7.75 8.83 1.65
N MET A 18 7.08 9.92 1.28
CA MET A 18 5.75 10.22 1.79
C MET A 18 4.70 9.18 1.35
N TYR A 19 4.77 8.68 0.11
CA TYR A 19 3.92 7.58 -0.33
C TYR A 19 4.14 6.33 0.52
N PHE A 20 5.41 6.00 0.80
CA PHE A 20 5.78 4.87 1.63
C PHE A 20 5.24 4.98 3.06
N ILE A 21 5.52 6.10 3.74
CA ILE A 21 5.19 6.23 5.17
C ILE A 21 3.69 6.32 5.39
N CYS A 22 2.97 7.07 4.54
CA CYS A 22 1.51 7.17 4.65
C CYS A 22 0.83 5.83 4.34
N ALA A 23 1.29 5.09 3.33
CA ALA A 23 0.75 3.76 3.04
C ALA A 23 1.06 2.76 4.17
N SER A 24 2.24 2.85 4.80
CA SER A 24 2.61 2.01 5.94
C SER A 24 1.70 2.26 7.15
N VAL A 25 1.32 3.51 7.41
CA VAL A 25 0.37 3.88 8.48
C VAL A 25 -1.05 3.46 8.13
N ILE A 26 -1.50 3.68 6.89
CA ILE A 26 -2.84 3.25 6.46
C ILE A 26 -2.98 1.72 6.51
N GLY A 27 -1.94 0.99 6.10
CA GLY A 27 -1.89 -0.46 6.24
C GLY A 27 -1.96 -0.93 7.68
N TRP A 28 -1.21 -0.28 8.57
CA TRP A 28 -1.30 -0.54 10.01
C TRP A 28 -2.72 -0.29 10.56
N ILE A 29 -3.35 0.84 10.20
CA ILE A 29 -4.73 1.14 10.60
C ILE A 29 -5.67 0.03 10.10
N TYR A 30 -5.56 -0.37 8.83
CA TYR A 30 -6.38 -1.42 8.25
C TYR A 30 -6.26 -2.75 9.03
N GLU A 31 -5.05 -3.19 9.35
CA GLU A 31 -4.82 -4.44 10.10
C GLU A 31 -5.37 -4.37 11.52
N VAL A 32 -5.14 -3.25 12.21
CA VAL A 32 -5.67 -3.03 13.56
C VAL A 32 -7.19 -3.07 13.55
N LEU A 33 -7.84 -2.44 12.56
CA LEU A 33 -9.29 -2.43 12.44
C LEU A 33 -9.85 -3.83 12.15
N ILE A 34 -9.20 -4.63 11.29
CA ILE A 34 -9.61 -6.02 11.05
C ILE A 34 -9.56 -6.82 12.35
N VAL A 35 -8.44 -6.77 13.08
CA VAL A 35 -8.32 -7.56 14.32
C VAL A 35 -9.31 -7.09 15.38
N MET A 36 -9.52 -5.77 15.48
CA MET A 36 -10.43 -5.20 16.47
C MET A 36 -11.90 -5.54 16.18
N PHE A 37 -12.33 -5.48 14.93
CA PHE A 37 -13.74 -5.64 14.56
C PHE A 37 -14.12 -7.02 14.04
N GLU A 38 -13.27 -7.68 13.27
CA GLU A 38 -13.56 -9.01 12.71
C GLU A 38 -13.12 -10.13 13.65
N ASN A 39 -11.99 -9.97 14.32
CA ASN A 39 -11.46 -11.01 15.20
C ASN A 39 -11.88 -10.81 16.67
N HIS A 40 -12.61 -9.73 16.99
CA HIS A 40 -13.08 -9.36 18.33
C HIS A 40 -12.00 -9.36 19.42
N ASN A 41 -10.74 -9.18 19.01
CA ASN A 41 -9.57 -9.43 19.85
C ASN A 41 -9.02 -8.15 20.52
N GLY A 42 -9.81 -7.07 20.51
CA GLY A 42 -9.42 -5.76 21.03
C GLY A 42 -8.31 -5.09 20.21
N PHE A 43 -7.72 -4.03 20.77
CA PHE A 43 -6.58 -3.36 20.15
C PHE A 43 -5.32 -4.24 20.27
N GLN A 44 -4.74 -4.60 19.13
CA GLN A 44 -3.46 -5.29 19.06
C GLN A 44 -2.57 -4.59 18.05
N ASN A 45 -1.33 -4.28 18.43
CA ASN A 45 -0.37 -3.73 17.49
C ASN A 45 0.04 -4.81 16.48
N ARG A 46 -0.45 -4.68 15.24
CA ARG A 46 -0.10 -5.54 14.09
C ARG A 46 1.12 -5.02 13.32
N GLY A 47 1.67 -3.88 13.74
CA GLY A 47 2.87 -3.26 13.19
C GLY A 47 4.10 -4.14 13.36
N MET A 48 5.07 -3.95 12.47
CA MET A 48 6.40 -4.55 12.62
C MET A 48 7.30 -3.71 13.55
N LEU A 49 6.93 -2.44 13.75
CA LEU A 49 7.62 -1.47 14.59
C LEU A 49 6.81 -1.14 15.84
N ALA A 50 7.43 -0.47 16.81
CA ALA A 50 6.73 -0.03 18.01
C ALA A 50 5.64 1.01 17.69
N GLY A 51 5.89 1.87 16.70
CA GLY A 51 4.93 2.81 16.16
C GLY A 51 3.98 2.21 15.11
N PRO A 52 3.04 3.02 14.60
CA PRO A 52 1.94 2.57 13.75
C PRO A 52 2.39 2.35 12.30
N TYR A 53 3.38 1.48 12.09
CA TYR A 53 4.00 1.28 10.79
C TYR A 53 3.98 -0.20 10.40
N LEU A 54 3.46 -0.46 9.21
CA LEU A 54 3.53 -1.76 8.57
C LEU A 54 4.24 -1.62 7.21
N PRO A 55 5.59 -1.68 7.18
CA PRO A 55 6.40 -1.35 5.99
C PRO A 55 6.03 -2.09 4.70
N ILE A 56 5.48 -3.31 4.79
CA ILE A 56 5.02 -4.07 3.62
C ILE A 56 3.98 -3.30 2.79
N TYR A 57 3.13 -2.49 3.43
CA TYR A 57 2.17 -1.62 2.72
C TYR A 57 2.85 -0.43 2.04
N GLY A 58 3.92 0.10 2.64
CA GLY A 58 4.76 1.12 2.02
C GLY A 58 5.45 0.61 0.75
N PHE A 59 6.05 -0.58 0.80
CA PHE A 59 6.61 -1.24 -0.37
C PHE A 59 5.52 -1.61 -1.40
N GLY A 60 4.37 -2.08 -0.93
CA GLY A 60 3.20 -2.33 -1.75
C GLY A 60 2.77 -1.08 -2.53
N MET A 61 2.75 0.09 -1.89
CA MET A 61 2.45 1.35 -2.58
C MET A 61 3.44 1.65 -3.71
N TRP A 62 4.74 1.40 -3.54
CA TRP A 62 5.71 1.57 -4.62
C TRP A 62 5.48 0.59 -5.77
N ILE A 63 5.20 -0.67 -5.47
CA ILE A 63 4.87 -1.69 -6.49
C ILE A 63 3.62 -1.26 -7.27
N LEU A 64 2.57 -0.81 -6.58
CA LEU A 64 1.35 -0.30 -7.20
C LEU A 64 1.63 0.95 -8.05
N MET A 65 2.52 1.83 -7.61
CA MET A 65 2.91 2.98 -8.41
C MET A 65 3.59 2.59 -9.72
N ILE A 66 4.37 1.51 -9.73
CA ILE A 66 5.05 1.03 -10.94
C ILE A 66 4.06 0.29 -11.85
N THR A 67 3.16 -0.50 -11.29
CA THR A 67 2.29 -1.43 -12.02
C THR A 67 0.93 -0.83 -12.41
N VAL A 68 0.32 -0.01 -11.54
CA VAL A 68 -1.06 0.49 -11.70
C VAL A 68 -1.10 1.93 -12.24
N ASN A 69 -0.14 2.80 -11.91
CA ASN A 69 -0.14 4.17 -12.47
C ASN A 69 -0.07 4.22 -14.00
N PRO A 70 0.66 3.32 -14.71
CA PRO A 70 0.60 3.27 -16.16
C PRO A 70 -0.84 3.07 -16.67
N ILE A 71 -1.63 2.22 -16.02
CA ILE A 71 -3.04 1.98 -16.35
C ILE A 71 -3.89 3.21 -16.05
N ARG A 72 -3.69 3.87 -14.90
CA ARG A 72 -4.38 5.12 -14.57
C ARG A 72 -4.12 6.21 -15.60
N ASN A 73 -2.89 6.29 -16.10
CA ASN A 73 -2.41 7.37 -16.98
C ASN A 73 -2.55 7.05 -18.47
N MET A 74 -2.89 5.82 -18.84
CA MET A 74 -3.03 5.42 -20.25
C MET A 74 -4.11 6.27 -20.93
N LYS A 75 -3.95 6.55 -22.21
CA LYS A 75 -4.94 7.27 -23.02
C LYS A 75 -5.72 6.24 -23.84
N LEU A 76 -7.02 6.10 -23.59
CA LEU A 76 -7.88 5.17 -24.37
C LEU A 76 -8.41 5.80 -25.67
N ASN A 77 -7.91 7.00 -26.00
CA ASN A 77 -8.35 7.92 -27.05
C ASN A 77 -8.26 7.38 -28.49
N LYS A 78 -7.80 6.13 -28.70
CA LYS A 78 -7.85 5.45 -30.01
C LYS A 78 -9.27 4.96 -30.37
N ILE A 79 -10.20 4.93 -29.43
CA ILE A 79 -11.61 4.58 -29.66
C ILE A 79 -12.40 5.90 -29.72
N SER A 80 -12.70 6.38 -30.92
CA SER A 80 -13.31 7.69 -31.21
C SER A 80 -14.75 7.90 -30.70
N SER A 81 -15.31 6.96 -29.94
CA SER A 81 -16.72 6.94 -29.50
C SER A 81 -16.92 6.88 -27.98
N LEU A 82 -15.84 6.80 -27.18
CA LEU A 82 -15.97 6.58 -25.74
C LEU A 82 -16.12 7.90 -24.95
N SER A 83 -17.12 7.98 -24.07
CA SER A 83 -17.27 9.12 -23.15
C SER A 83 -16.17 9.12 -22.08
N LYS A 84 -15.81 10.30 -21.54
CA LYS A 84 -14.81 10.43 -20.46
C LYS A 84 -15.16 9.60 -19.23
N THR A 85 -16.45 9.48 -18.91
CA THR A 85 -16.95 8.65 -17.80
C THR A 85 -16.67 7.18 -18.03
N MET A 86 -16.93 6.67 -19.23
CA MET A 86 -16.65 5.28 -19.57
C MET A 86 -15.15 4.99 -19.60
N GLU A 87 -14.34 5.91 -20.12
CA GLU A 87 -12.88 5.80 -20.05
C GLU A 87 -12.38 5.68 -18.60
N PHE A 88 -12.93 6.49 -17.68
CA PHE A 88 -12.59 6.40 -16.26
C PHE A 88 -12.99 5.05 -15.64
N ILE A 89 -14.21 4.58 -15.90
CA ILE A 89 -14.69 3.29 -15.37
C ILE A 89 -13.82 2.13 -15.87
N ILE A 90 -13.49 2.10 -17.15
CA ILE A 90 -12.62 1.06 -17.72
C ILE A 90 -11.25 1.09 -17.05
N LYS A 91 -10.62 2.26 -16.89
CA LYS A 91 -9.33 2.39 -16.19
C LYS A 91 -9.42 1.93 -14.74
N LEU A 92 -10.51 2.25 -14.06
CA LEU A 92 -10.72 1.86 -12.67
C LEU A 92 -10.84 0.34 -12.52
N ILE A 93 -11.59 -0.32 -13.42
CA ILE A 93 -11.74 -1.79 -13.45
C ILE A 93 -10.38 -2.44 -13.76
N LEU A 94 -9.65 -1.94 -14.77
CA LEU A 94 -8.34 -2.48 -15.12
C LEU A 94 -7.32 -2.27 -13.99
N ALA A 95 -7.35 -1.11 -13.33
CA ALA A 95 -6.52 -0.83 -12.17
C ALA A 95 -6.86 -1.78 -11.01
N PHE A 96 -8.14 -2.07 -10.77
CA PHE A 96 -8.57 -3.03 -9.76
C PHE A 96 -8.05 -4.43 -10.05
N ILE A 97 -8.23 -4.92 -11.29
CA ILE A 97 -7.79 -6.26 -11.69
C ILE A 97 -6.26 -6.37 -11.57
N ALA A 98 -5.53 -5.38 -12.06
CA ALA A 98 -4.07 -5.36 -11.96
C ALA A 98 -3.61 -5.32 -10.49
N ALA A 99 -4.20 -4.45 -9.68
CA ALA A 99 -3.88 -4.37 -8.25
C ALA A 99 -4.23 -5.67 -7.51
N PHE A 100 -5.39 -6.27 -7.78
CA PHE A 100 -5.82 -7.55 -7.23
C PHE A 100 -4.79 -8.64 -7.52
N VAL A 101 -4.36 -8.78 -8.78
CA VAL A 101 -3.36 -9.78 -9.17
C VAL A 101 -2.02 -9.51 -8.49
N ILE A 102 -1.52 -8.27 -8.56
CA ILE A 102 -0.21 -7.90 -8.02
C ILE A 102 -0.16 -8.08 -6.50
N THR A 103 -1.18 -7.61 -5.78
CA THR A 103 -1.23 -7.74 -4.31
C THR A 103 -1.36 -9.19 -3.88
N THR A 104 -2.15 -10.00 -4.60
CA THR A 104 -2.23 -11.45 -4.35
C THR A 104 -0.89 -12.15 -4.56
N LEU A 105 -0.15 -11.79 -5.61
CA LEU A 105 1.19 -12.34 -5.86
C LEU A 105 2.19 -11.91 -4.78
N VAL A 106 2.16 -10.64 -4.36
CA VAL A 106 3.02 -10.14 -3.28
C VAL A 106 2.70 -10.84 -1.96
N GLU A 107 1.41 -11.01 -1.62
CA GLU A 107 0.97 -11.75 -0.42
C GLU A 107 1.44 -13.20 -0.48
N LEU A 108 1.27 -13.87 -1.63
CA LEU A 108 1.70 -15.25 -1.81
C LEU A 108 3.22 -15.40 -1.66
N ILE A 109 4.01 -14.57 -2.35
CA ILE A 109 5.48 -14.58 -2.25
C ILE A 109 5.90 -14.28 -0.81
N GLY A 110 5.33 -13.24 -0.20
CA GLY A 110 5.59 -12.86 1.18
C GLY A 110 5.29 -14.01 2.16
N SER A 111 4.19 -14.73 1.95
CA SER A 111 3.84 -15.90 2.76
C SER A 111 4.90 -17.01 2.69
N TYR A 112 5.46 -17.27 1.51
CA TYR A 112 6.52 -18.27 1.33
C TYR A 112 7.85 -17.79 1.91
N MET A 113 8.15 -16.49 1.85
CA MET A 113 9.36 -15.94 2.45
C MET A 113 9.32 -15.99 3.98
N ILE A 114 8.18 -15.68 4.59
CA ILE A 114 8.02 -15.67 6.05
C ILE A 114 7.87 -17.08 6.61
N ASN A 115 7.11 -17.93 5.94
CA ASN A 115 6.84 -19.29 6.41
C ASN A 115 6.92 -20.28 5.23
N PRO A 116 8.14 -20.66 4.80
CA PRO A 116 8.35 -21.50 3.61
C PRO A 116 7.72 -22.89 3.71
N THR A 117 7.47 -23.40 4.91
CA THR A 117 6.97 -24.76 5.17
C THR A 117 5.49 -24.82 5.59
N SER A 118 4.80 -23.68 5.71
CA SER A 118 3.59 -23.50 6.54
C SER A 118 2.54 -24.62 6.48
N TRP A 119 2.14 -25.12 7.65
CA TRP A 119 0.86 -25.81 7.79
C TRP A 119 -0.12 -25.17 8.79
N ASP A 120 0.32 -24.56 9.91
CA ASP A 120 -0.69 -24.20 10.96
C ASP A 120 -0.58 -22.83 11.68
N ASN A 121 0.48 -22.01 11.57
CA ASN A 121 0.64 -20.82 12.47
C ASN A 121 1.35 -19.57 11.88
N GLY A 122 1.17 -19.24 10.60
CA GLY A 122 1.69 -17.97 10.05
C GLY A 122 0.83 -16.77 10.46
N PRO A 123 1.37 -15.52 10.46
CA PRO A 123 0.61 -14.31 10.79
C PRO A 123 -0.57 -14.01 9.83
N TRP A 124 -0.64 -14.73 8.71
CA TRP A 124 -1.64 -14.63 7.63
C TRP A 124 -2.24 -16.01 7.28
N TYR A 125 -2.37 -16.91 8.25
CA TYR A 125 -2.92 -18.25 7.97
C TYR A 125 -4.46 -18.23 7.90
N TYR A 126 -4.99 -18.38 6.70
CA TYR A 126 -6.43 -18.30 6.41
C TYR A 126 -7.15 -19.67 6.41
N GLY A 127 -6.44 -20.77 6.67
CA GLY A 127 -6.99 -22.13 6.49
C GLY A 127 -8.09 -22.53 7.47
N VAL A 128 -8.12 -21.90 8.64
CA VAL A 128 -9.05 -22.23 9.75
C VAL A 128 -10.06 -21.12 10.06
N GLU A 129 -9.96 -19.97 9.40
CA GLU A 129 -10.80 -18.81 9.69
C GLU A 129 -12.17 -18.88 8.98
N GLU A 130 -13.25 -18.80 9.77
CA GLU A 130 -14.63 -18.71 9.27
C GLU A 130 -14.84 -17.43 8.45
N GLY A 131 -14.62 -17.51 7.13
CA GLY A 131 -14.75 -16.38 6.21
C GLY A 131 -13.79 -16.42 5.03
N TYR A 132 -12.73 -17.24 5.10
CA TYR A 132 -11.74 -17.40 4.05
C TYR A 132 -11.84 -18.76 3.34
N LYS A 133 -13.08 -19.11 2.96
CA LYS A 133 -13.43 -20.42 2.34
C LYS A 133 -12.73 -20.68 1.00
N ILE A 134 -12.44 -19.61 0.25
CA ILE A 134 -11.69 -19.68 -1.00
C ILE A 134 -10.27 -19.18 -0.70
N ASN A 135 -9.40 -20.11 -0.31
CA ASN A 135 -8.00 -19.86 -0.02
C ASN A 135 -7.09 -20.83 -0.80
N PHE A 136 -5.82 -20.46 -0.93
CA PHE A 136 -4.77 -21.31 -1.49
C PHE A 136 -3.74 -21.62 -0.41
N GLN A 137 -3.65 -22.89 0.00
CA GLN A 137 -2.76 -23.39 1.05
C GLN A 137 -2.85 -22.62 2.38
N GLY A 138 -3.97 -21.95 2.67
CA GLY A 138 -4.10 -21.04 3.81
C GLY A 138 -3.19 -19.80 3.75
N ARG A 139 -2.53 -19.51 2.61
CA ARG A 139 -1.52 -18.45 2.46
C ARG A 139 -2.09 -17.15 1.90
N ILE A 140 -3.01 -17.28 0.96
CA ILE A 140 -3.77 -16.19 0.34
C ILE A 140 -5.23 -16.60 0.30
N ALA A 141 -6.12 -15.62 0.28
CA ALA A 141 -7.54 -15.90 0.19
C ALA A 141 -8.28 -14.81 -0.59
N LEU A 142 -9.33 -15.22 -1.33
CA LEU A 142 -10.05 -14.33 -2.24
C LEU A 142 -10.59 -13.08 -1.53
N LYS A 143 -11.12 -13.24 -0.32
CA LYS A 143 -11.61 -12.13 0.52
C LYS A 143 -10.50 -11.12 0.83
N SER A 144 -9.29 -11.59 1.14
CA SER A 144 -8.11 -10.74 1.37
C SER A 144 -7.69 -10.04 0.08
N SER A 145 -7.52 -10.78 -1.00
CA SER A 145 -7.16 -10.26 -2.32
C SER A 145 -8.11 -9.18 -2.83
N LEU A 146 -9.43 -9.35 -2.62
CA LEU A 146 -10.44 -8.35 -2.99
C LEU A 146 -10.28 -7.06 -2.17
N ARG A 147 -10.02 -7.18 -0.87
CA ARG A 147 -9.76 -6.02 0.01
C ARG A 147 -8.49 -5.29 -0.42
N PHE A 148 -7.42 -6.00 -0.73
CA PHE A 148 -6.18 -5.39 -1.21
C PHE A 148 -6.33 -4.76 -2.59
N GLY A 149 -7.08 -5.37 -3.51
CA GLY A 149 -7.44 -4.76 -4.78
C GLY A 149 -8.19 -3.44 -4.60
N ALA A 150 -9.20 -3.41 -3.72
CA ALA A 150 -9.98 -2.20 -3.45
C ALA A 150 -9.17 -1.14 -2.69
N GLY A 151 -8.43 -1.53 -1.67
CA GLY A 151 -7.53 -0.66 -0.89
C GLY A 151 -6.46 -0.02 -1.78
N SER A 152 -5.93 -0.76 -2.76
CA SER A 152 -4.98 -0.24 -3.75
C SER A 152 -5.58 0.89 -4.60
N LEU A 153 -6.86 0.81 -4.94
CA LEU A 153 -7.54 1.92 -5.63
C LEU A 153 -7.60 3.17 -4.74
N VAL A 154 -7.86 3.01 -3.43
CA VAL A 154 -7.82 4.13 -2.48
C VAL A 154 -6.42 4.74 -2.43
N LEU A 155 -5.37 3.91 -2.35
CA LEU A 155 -3.99 4.41 -2.35
C LEU A 155 -3.64 5.18 -3.64
N ILE A 156 -4.04 4.66 -4.80
CA ILE A 156 -3.68 5.24 -6.09
C ILE A 156 -4.56 6.43 -6.48
N TYR A 157 -5.87 6.37 -6.24
CA TYR A 157 -6.82 7.41 -6.68
C TYR A 157 -7.14 8.44 -5.60
N VAL A 158 -6.82 8.19 -4.34
CA VAL A 158 -7.08 9.13 -3.23
C VAL A 158 -5.79 9.56 -2.55
N LEU A 159 -5.03 8.64 -1.97
CA LEU A 159 -3.82 8.99 -1.20
C LEU A 159 -2.76 9.67 -2.09
N GLN A 160 -2.49 9.10 -3.27
CA GLN A 160 -1.44 9.61 -4.14
C GLN A 160 -1.72 11.06 -4.60
N PRO A 161 -2.93 11.41 -5.10
CA PRO A 161 -3.28 12.79 -5.40
C PRO A 161 -3.22 13.73 -4.19
N LEU A 162 -3.61 13.27 -3.00
CA LEU A 162 -3.55 14.10 -1.78
C LEU A 162 -2.11 14.49 -1.43
N ILE A 163 -1.17 13.54 -1.50
CA ILE A 163 0.26 13.81 -1.29
C ILE A 163 0.79 14.72 -2.41
N ASP A 164 0.38 14.52 -3.66
CA ASP A 164 0.77 15.39 -4.77
C ASP A 164 0.27 16.83 -4.59
N ILE A 165 -0.96 17.03 -4.10
CA ILE A 165 -1.50 18.35 -3.75
C ILE A 165 -0.73 18.95 -2.58
N PHE A 166 -0.50 18.18 -1.52
CA PHE A 166 0.23 18.63 -0.33
C PHE A 166 1.67 19.06 -0.66
N SER A 167 2.32 18.34 -1.58
CA SER A 167 3.69 18.63 -2.04
C SER A 167 3.85 20.00 -2.70
N ARG A 168 2.76 20.64 -3.15
CA ARG A 168 2.79 22.01 -3.68
C ARG A 168 3.20 23.02 -2.60
N LYS A 169 2.92 22.74 -1.33
CA LYS A 169 3.36 23.54 -0.16
C LYS A 169 4.79 23.16 0.23
N LYS A 170 5.76 23.38 -0.68
CA LYS A 170 7.15 22.85 -0.60
C LYS A 170 7.79 22.91 0.79
N LYS A 171 7.81 24.08 1.44
CA LYS A 171 8.43 24.26 2.77
C LYS A 171 7.76 23.39 3.84
N LEU A 172 6.43 23.42 3.92
CA LEU A 172 5.67 22.64 4.89
C LEU A 172 5.79 21.14 4.60
N PHE A 173 5.72 20.76 3.32
CA PHE A 173 5.90 19.36 2.89
C PHE A 173 7.26 18.83 3.35
N THR A 174 8.35 19.55 3.08
CA THR A 174 9.70 19.15 3.53
C THR A 174 9.79 19.04 5.04
N ILE A 175 9.28 20.01 5.81
CA ILE A 175 9.34 19.97 7.29
C ILE A 175 8.62 18.74 7.83
N VAL A 176 7.37 18.51 7.37
CA VAL A 176 6.56 17.36 7.82
C VAL A 176 7.22 16.05 7.42
N SER A 177 7.69 15.92 6.18
CA SER A 177 8.37 14.71 5.72
C SER A 177 9.66 14.44 6.50
N SER A 178 10.46 15.46 6.80
CA SER A 178 11.69 15.31 7.60
C SER A 178 11.37 14.90 9.03
N ALA A 179 10.35 15.48 9.65
CA ALA A 179 9.93 15.10 11.00
C ALA A 179 9.46 13.64 11.05
N LEU A 180 8.61 13.22 10.10
CA LEU A 180 8.16 11.82 9.98
C LEU A 180 9.32 10.86 9.74
N LEU A 181 10.32 11.25 8.94
CA LEU A 181 11.51 10.44 8.70
C LEU A 181 12.31 10.22 9.98
N ILE A 182 12.52 11.29 10.76
CA ILE A 182 13.24 11.18 12.03
C ILE A 182 12.50 10.25 13.00
N VAL A 183 11.18 10.42 13.15
CA VAL A 183 10.37 9.55 14.03
C VAL A 183 10.44 8.09 13.58
N PHE A 184 10.27 7.83 12.27
CA PHE A 184 10.36 6.48 11.73
C PHE A 184 11.75 5.85 11.93
N LEU A 185 12.83 6.61 11.75
CA LEU A 185 14.20 6.12 11.97
C LEU A 185 14.46 5.82 13.45
N ILE A 186 13.98 6.67 14.36
CA ILE A 186 14.07 6.41 15.80
C ILE A 186 13.36 5.10 16.13
N ASP A 187 12.14 4.90 15.63
CA ASP A 187 11.36 3.69 15.87
C ASP A 187 12.06 2.42 15.33
N CYS A 188 12.63 2.49 14.13
CA CYS A 188 13.46 1.41 13.59
C CYS A 188 14.67 1.08 14.49
N ILE A 189 15.38 2.10 14.98
CA ILE A 189 16.52 1.91 15.88
C ILE A 189 16.06 1.27 17.19
N MET A 190 15.00 1.80 17.79
CA MET A 190 14.44 1.30 19.05
C MET A 190 13.90 -0.14 18.92
N THR A 191 13.38 -0.52 17.76
CA THR A 191 12.78 -1.85 17.56
C THR A 191 13.81 -2.93 17.21
N PHE A 192 14.84 -2.59 16.43
CA PHE A 192 15.76 -3.60 15.86
C PHE A 192 17.17 -3.59 16.44
N ILE A 193 17.59 -2.51 17.10
CA ILE A 193 18.97 -2.37 17.60
C ILE A 193 19.02 -2.45 19.12
N LEU A 194 18.06 -1.81 19.80
CA LEU A 194 17.94 -1.78 21.26
C LEU A 194 17.01 -2.89 21.74
#